data_AF-A0A4C1VTF4-F1
#
_entry.id   AF-A0A4C1VTF4-F1
#
_cell.length_a   1.000
_cell.length_b   1.000
_cell.length_c   1.000
_cell.angle_alpha   90.00
_cell.angle_beta   90.00
_cell.angle_gamma   90.00
#
_symmetry.space_group_name_H-M   'P 1'
#
loop_
_entity.id
_entity.type
_entity.pdbx_description
1 polymer ?
#
loop_
_entity_poly.entity_id
_entity_poly.type
_entity_poly.pdbx_seq_one_letter_code
_entity_poly.pdbx_strand_id
1 'polypeptide(L)'
;MHSMFASTSQSNDDGLRASYNISLLIAKSGKPHTIGEQLILPAVEEIECIDEDIHTYSQHLSALHDDFKTRFEDMLTMDIPPWIINPFDETEVANVVLQEELLLSTNEELKVKFRKGYQTFWLQAEIPEKYPGLWKSQGNF
;
A
#
# COMPACT_ATOMS: atom_id res chain seq x y z
N MET A 1 11.07 -7.80 45.78
CA MET A 1 9.89 -7.61 44.90
C MET A 1 9.52 -6.14 44.99
N HIS A 2 10.12 -5.29 44.15
CA HIS A 2 9.81 -3.86 44.11
C HIS A 2 8.79 -3.63 42.99
N SER A 3 7.63 -3.11 43.36
CA SER A 3 6.53 -2.78 42.45
C SER A 3 6.99 -1.74 41.42
N MET A 4 6.86 -2.07 40.13
CA MET A 4 7.30 -1.25 38.98
C MET A 4 6.32 -0.11 38.61
N PHE A 5 5.19 0.05 39.31
CA PHE A 5 4.10 0.94 38.89
C PHE A 5 3.54 1.86 39.98
N ALA A 6 4.36 2.26 40.95
CA ALA A 6 3.93 3.23 41.96
C ALA A 6 4.75 4.51 41.85
N SER A 7 4.47 5.32 40.82
CA SER A 7 4.61 6.79 40.80
C SER A 7 4.19 7.33 39.42
N THR A 8 2.90 7.55 39.19
CA THR A 8 2.48 8.58 38.22
C THR A 8 2.12 9.84 39.00
N SER A 9 2.96 10.84 38.83
CA SER A 9 2.75 12.20 39.30
C SER A 9 1.43 12.74 38.75
N GLN A 10 0.63 13.30 39.65
CA GLN A 10 -0.58 14.06 39.30
C GLN A 10 -0.19 15.34 38.54
N SER A 11 -0.96 15.65 37.49
CA SER A 11 -1.06 16.93 36.72
C SER A 11 -0.53 17.03 35.28
N ASN A 12 -0.37 15.92 34.52
CA ASN A 12 -0.16 16.00 33.05
C ASN A 12 -1.46 16.07 32.21
N ASP A 13 -2.60 16.36 32.86
CA ASP A 13 -3.93 16.29 32.24
C ASP A 13 -4.10 17.34 31.12
N ASP A 14 -3.46 18.51 31.26
CA ASP A 14 -3.55 19.60 30.29
C ASP A 14 -2.78 19.30 28.99
N GLY A 15 -1.63 18.64 29.08
CA GLY A 15 -0.83 18.24 27.91
C GLY A 15 -1.50 17.15 27.09
N LEU A 16 -2.04 16.13 27.78
CA LEU A 16 -2.85 15.07 27.16
C LEU A 16 -4.12 15.61 26.53
N ARG A 17 -4.78 16.57 27.20
CA ARG A 17 -5.96 17.24 26.67
C ARG A 17 -5.63 18.12 25.46
N ALA A 18 -4.50 18.80 25.47
CA ALA A 18 -4.03 19.60 24.34
C ALA A 18 -3.72 18.73 23.13
N SER A 19 -2.98 17.63 23.30
CA SER A 19 -2.62 16.71 22.20
C SER A 19 -3.85 16.05 21.59
N TYR A 20 -4.83 15.66 22.41
CA TYR A 20 -6.12 15.15 21.95
C TYR A 20 -6.87 16.20 21.12
N ASN A 21 -6.96 17.45 21.60
CA ASN A 21 -7.66 18.52 20.89
C ASN A 21 -7.01 18.86 19.55
N ILE A 22 -5.68 18.87 19.48
CA ILE A 22 -4.93 19.08 18.24
C ILE A 22 -5.23 17.95 17.25
N SER A 23 -5.13 16.70 17.69
CA SER A 23 -5.43 15.51 16.88
C SER A 23 -6.86 15.54 16.35
N LEU A 24 -7.82 15.96 17.19
CA LEU A 24 -9.22 16.09 16.83
C LEU A 24 -9.46 17.17 15.76
N LEU A 25 -8.78 18.31 15.84
CA LEU A 25 -8.87 19.38 14.84
C LEU A 25 -8.29 18.94 13.49
N ILE A 26 -7.17 18.20 13.51
CA ILE A 26 -6.55 17.64 12.30
C ILE A 26 -7.49 16.62 11.64
N ALA A 27 -8.05 15.69 12.42
CA ALA A 27 -8.98 14.70 11.90
C ALA A 27 -10.23 15.37 11.29
N LYS A 28 -10.77 16.41 11.94
CA LYS A 28 -11.91 17.19 11.45
C LYS A 28 -11.61 18.00 10.20
N SER A 29 -10.36 18.40 9.97
CA SER A 29 -9.96 19.15 8.78
C SER A 29 -9.98 18.32 7.48
N GLY A 30 -10.06 17.00 7.58
CA GLY A 30 -10.09 16.10 6.41
C GLY A 30 -8.77 15.97 5.65
N LYS A 31 -7.67 16.57 6.13
CA LYS A 31 -6.31 16.44 5.56
C LYS A 31 -5.29 15.97 6.60
N PRO A 32 -5.52 14.85 7.29
CA PRO A 32 -4.72 14.46 8.44
C PRO A 32 -3.25 14.15 8.10
N HIS A 33 -3.00 13.54 6.94
CA HIS A 33 -1.65 13.23 6.46
C HIS A 33 -0.84 14.50 6.16
N THR A 34 -1.42 15.45 5.44
CA THR A 34 -0.73 16.70 5.06
C THR A 34 -0.41 17.59 6.26
N ILE A 35 -1.34 17.75 7.20
CA ILE A 35 -1.17 18.67 8.34
C ILE A 35 -0.26 18.06 9.42
N GLY A 36 -0.36 16.76 9.66
CA GLY A 36 0.53 16.04 10.57
C GLY A 36 2.00 16.13 10.11
N GLU A 37 2.26 15.88 8.83
CA GLU A 37 3.62 15.86 8.28
C GLU A 37 4.20 17.24 8.00
N GLN A 38 3.42 18.21 7.52
CA GLN A 38 3.97 19.51 7.10
C GLN A 38 4.06 20.55 8.22
N LEU A 39 3.30 20.40 9.30
CA LEU A 39 3.23 21.41 10.36
C LEU A 39 3.53 20.85 11.75
N ILE A 40 3.00 19.67 12.08
CA ILE A 40 3.22 19.09 13.42
C ILE A 40 4.59 18.45 13.55
N LEU A 41 5.01 17.63 12.58
CA LEU A 41 6.33 17.02 12.58
C LEU A 41 7.47 18.06 12.72
N PRO A 42 7.51 19.13 11.90
CA PRO A 42 8.52 20.19 12.04
C PRO A 42 8.43 20.94 13.38
N ALA A 43 7.21 21.21 13.87
CA ALA A 43 7.02 21.90 15.15
C ALA A 43 7.45 21.04 16.36
N VAL A 44 7.29 19.71 16.29
CA VAL A 44 7.79 18.79 17.32
C VAL A 44 9.31 18.65 17.25
N GLU A 45 9.90 18.69 16.05
CA GLU A 45 11.35 18.72 15.86
C GLU A 45 12.01 20.01 16.38
N GLU A 46 11.32 21.16 16.29
CA GLU A 46 11.77 22.44 16.88
C GLU A 46 11.68 22.47 18.41
N ILE A 47 10.87 21.60 19.02
CA ILE A 47 10.85 21.44 20.47
C ILE A 47 12.07 20.60 20.85
N GLU A 48 13.13 21.24 21.33
CA GLU A 48 14.23 20.55 22.02
C GLU A 48 13.63 19.76 23.20
N CYS A 49 13.40 18.46 22.99
CA CYS A 49 12.93 17.56 24.01
C CYS A 49 14.04 17.38 25.05
N ILE A 50 13.90 18.09 26.17
CA ILE A 50 14.81 18.03 27.32
C ILE A 50 14.71 16.68 28.06
N ASP A 51 13.71 15.87 27.71
CA ASP A 51 13.46 14.55 28.28
C ASP A 51 14.23 13.46 27.50
N GLU A 52 15.20 12.85 28.18
CA GLU A 52 16.11 11.82 27.67
C GLU A 52 15.35 10.59 27.11
N ASP A 53 14.19 10.27 27.69
CA ASP A 53 13.36 9.16 27.24
C ASP A 53 12.67 9.46 25.90
N ILE A 54 12.23 10.71 25.71
CA ILE A 54 11.61 11.15 24.45
C ILE A 54 12.66 11.19 23.33
N HIS A 55 13.86 11.67 23.64
CA HIS A 55 14.97 11.68 22.69
C HIS A 55 15.34 10.26 22.25
N THR A 56 15.46 9.33 23.20
CA THR A 56 15.74 7.92 22.93
C THR A 56 14.63 7.27 22.10
N TYR A 57 13.36 7.54 22.42
CA TYR A 57 12.22 7.04 21.65
C TYR A 57 12.22 7.56 20.21
N SER A 58 12.49 8.86 20.01
CA SER A 58 12.59 9.46 18.67
C SER A 58 13.71 8.82 17.85
N GLN A 59 14.89 8.60 18.45
CA GLN A 59 15.99 7.92 17.79
C GLN A 59 15.62 6.50 17.32
N HIS A 60 14.92 5.74 18.17
CA HIS A 60 14.45 4.40 17.80
C HIS A 60 13.43 4.42 16.65
N LEU A 61 12.51 5.39 16.63
CA LEU A 61 11.56 5.55 15.52
C LEU A 61 12.27 5.90 14.21
N SER A 62 13.26 6.79 14.25
CA SER A 62 14.08 7.12 13.08
C SER A 62 14.83 5.90 12.56
N ALA A 63 15.50 5.16 13.45
CA ALA A 63 16.23 3.94 13.07
C ALA A 63 15.30 2.86 12.50
N LEU A 64 14.11 2.68 13.08
CA LEU A 64 13.09 1.76 12.58
C LEU A 64 12.63 2.17 11.18
N HIS A 65 12.33 3.46 10.98
CA HIS A 65 11.88 3.98 9.70
C HIS A 65 12.95 3.79 8.61
N ASP A 66 14.23 4.03 8.92
CA ASP A 66 15.33 3.81 7.98
C ASP A 66 15.53 2.33 7.65
N ASP A 67 15.37 1.44 8.64
CA ASP A 67 15.36 0.00 8.44
C ASP A 67 14.20 -0.45 7.55
N PHE A 68 12.98 0.09 7.75
CA PHE A 68 11.83 -0.18 6.89
C PHE A 68 12.07 0.32 5.46
N LYS A 69 12.58 1.54 5.29
CA LYS A 69 12.93 2.09 3.98
C LYS A 69 13.94 1.21 3.24
N THR A 70 14.95 0.73 3.96
CA THR A 70 15.99 -0.12 3.38
C THR A 70 15.47 -1.52 3.03
N ARG A 71 14.69 -2.14 3.93
CA ARG A 71 14.15 -3.49 3.73
C ARG A 71 13.12 -3.58 2.62
N PHE A 72 12.38 -2.50 2.39
CA PHE A 72 11.29 -2.44 1.40
C PHE A 72 11.59 -1.43 0.28
N GLU A 73 12.87 -1.12 0.04
CA GLU A 73 13.29 -0.20 -1.02
C GLU A 73 12.78 -0.68 -2.39
N ASP A 74 12.83 -1.97 -2.64
CA ASP A 74 12.31 -2.61 -3.84
C ASP A 74 10.82 -2.34 -4.04
N MET A 75 10.01 -2.46 -2.99
CA MET A 75 8.57 -2.15 -3.03
C MET A 75 8.30 -0.65 -3.19
N LEU A 76 9.11 0.21 -2.55
CA LEU A 76 8.96 1.67 -2.63
C LEU A 76 9.36 2.24 -4.00
N THR A 77 10.32 1.60 -4.65
CA THR A 77 10.83 1.99 -5.99
C THR A 77 10.14 1.25 -7.12
N MET A 78 9.20 0.35 -6.81
CA MET A 78 8.50 -0.44 -7.81
C MET A 78 7.57 0.47 -8.64
N ASP A 79 7.81 0.52 -9.94
CA ASP A 79 6.85 1.08 -10.89
C ASP A 79 5.65 0.13 -10.99
N ILE A 80 4.59 0.45 -10.25
CA ILE A 80 3.34 -0.31 -10.29
C ILE A 80 2.62 0.06 -11.59
N PRO A 81 2.45 -0.89 -12.53
CA PRO A 81 1.71 -0.63 -13.75
C PRO A 81 0.27 -0.16 -13.44
N PRO A 82 -0.27 0.81 -14.19
CA PRO A 82 -1.60 1.36 -13.93
C PRO A 82 -2.73 0.31 -13.85
N TRP A 83 -2.61 -0.82 -14.53
CA TRP A 83 -3.60 -1.90 -14.44
C TRP A 83 -3.60 -2.67 -13.13
N ILE A 84 -2.47 -2.75 -12.42
CA ILE A 84 -2.46 -3.38 -11.10
C ILE A 84 -3.25 -2.49 -10.13
N ILE A 85 -3.17 -1.17 -10.32
CA ILE A 85 -3.93 -0.18 -9.56
C ILE A 85 -5.40 -0.19 -9.97
N ASN A 86 -5.68 -0.21 -11.27
CA ASN A 86 -7.03 -0.28 -11.84
C ASN A 86 -7.10 -1.30 -12.99
N PRO A 87 -7.49 -2.55 -12.71
CA PRO A 87 -7.54 -3.62 -13.71
C PRO A 87 -8.53 -3.38 -14.84
N PHE A 88 -9.44 -2.42 -14.70
CA PHE A 88 -10.49 -2.13 -15.67
C PHE A 88 -10.26 -0.83 -16.45
N ASP A 89 -9.11 -0.17 -16.27
CA ASP A 89 -8.76 1.03 -17.05
C ASP A 89 -8.27 0.67 -18.45
N GLU A 90 -8.71 1.42 -19.46
CA GLU A 90 -8.30 1.24 -20.86
C GLU A 90 -6.82 1.62 -21.01
N THR A 91 -5.94 0.63 -20.86
CA THR A 91 -4.50 0.82 -20.99
C THR A 91 -3.93 -0.14 -22.05
N GLU A 92 -2.71 0.17 -22.52
CA GLU A 92 -2.07 -0.34 -23.74
C GLU A 92 -2.23 -1.84 -24.06
N VAL A 93 -2.08 -2.22 -25.34
CA VAL A 93 -2.28 -3.60 -25.84
C VAL A 93 -1.48 -4.67 -25.08
N ALA A 94 -0.25 -4.36 -24.63
CA ALA A 94 0.55 -5.28 -23.82
C ALA A 94 -0.10 -5.60 -22.46
N ASN A 95 -0.86 -4.65 -21.94
CA ASN A 95 -1.61 -4.77 -20.71
C ASN A 95 -2.81 -5.71 -20.85
N VAL A 96 -3.54 -5.56 -21.96
CA VAL A 96 -4.67 -6.43 -22.29
C VAL A 96 -4.25 -7.90 -22.36
N VAL A 97 -3.09 -8.20 -22.97
CA VAL A 97 -2.56 -9.57 -23.03
C VAL A 97 -2.27 -10.14 -21.64
N LEU A 98 -1.57 -9.38 -20.78
CA LEU A 98 -1.22 -9.84 -19.43
C LEU A 98 -2.46 -10.03 -18.54
N GLN A 99 -3.44 -9.13 -18.64
CA GLN A 99 -4.72 -9.27 -17.94
C GLN A 99 -5.48 -10.52 -18.38
N GLU A 100 -5.54 -10.76 -19.68
CA GLU A 100 -6.19 -11.96 -20.22
C GLU A 100 -5.44 -13.25 -19.84
N GLU A 101 -4.09 -13.27 -19.84
CA GLU A 101 -3.29 -14.41 -19.34
C GLU A 101 -3.55 -14.68 -17.85
N LEU A 102 -3.64 -13.63 -17.03
CA LEU A 102 -3.95 -13.74 -15.62
C LEU A 102 -5.36 -14.32 -15.43
N LEU A 103 -6.34 -13.86 -16.20
CA LEU A 103 -7.70 -14.37 -16.16
C LEU A 103 -7.76 -15.85 -16.58
N LEU A 104 -7.03 -16.24 -17.63
CA LEU A 104 -6.91 -17.65 -18.06
C LEU A 104 -6.26 -18.53 -16.98
N SER A 105 -5.24 -18.02 -16.30
CA SER A 105 -4.47 -18.76 -15.29
C SER A 105 -5.14 -18.81 -13.91
N THR A 106 -6.18 -18.02 -13.66
CA THR A 106 -6.93 -17.98 -12.39
C THR A 106 -8.33 -18.57 -12.49
N ASN A 107 -8.96 -18.56 -13.67
CA ASN A 107 -10.30 -19.10 -13.87
C ASN A 107 -10.29 -20.63 -14.03
N GLU A 108 -10.82 -21.35 -13.04
CA GLU A 108 -10.88 -22.82 -13.05
C GLU A 108 -11.73 -23.41 -14.19
N GLU A 109 -12.80 -22.73 -14.62
CA GLU A 109 -13.60 -23.19 -15.76
C GLU A 109 -12.80 -23.13 -17.07
N LEU A 110 -12.07 -22.04 -17.28
CA LEU A 110 -11.19 -21.89 -18.45
C LEU A 110 -10.04 -22.89 -18.40
N LYS A 111 -9.44 -23.15 -17.24
CA LYS A 111 -8.43 -24.20 -17.06
C LYS A 111 -8.97 -25.57 -17.45
N VAL A 112 -10.17 -25.92 -17.02
CA VAL A 112 -10.80 -27.20 -17.38
C VAL A 112 -11.03 -27.28 -18.89
N LYS A 113 -11.48 -26.20 -19.53
CA LYS A 113 -11.65 -26.16 -20.99
C LYS A 113 -10.30 -26.28 -21.72
N PHE A 114 -9.26 -25.57 -21.27
CA PHE A 114 -7.92 -25.65 -21.85
C PHE A 114 -7.32 -27.07 -21.74
N ARG A 115 -7.52 -27.75 -20.61
CA ARG A 115 -7.10 -29.15 -20.42
C ARG A 115 -7.77 -30.14 -21.38
N LYS A 116 -8.90 -29.80 -22.00
CA LYS A 116 -9.55 -30.64 -23.02
C LYS A 116 -8.86 -30.59 -24.40
N GLY A 117 -7.88 -29.70 -24.57
CA GLY A 117 -7.04 -29.63 -25.76
C GLY A 117 -6.83 -28.20 -26.25
N TYR A 118 -5.61 -27.91 -26.71
CA TYR A 118 -5.24 -26.60 -27.23
C TYR A 118 -6.10 -26.19 -28.44
N GLN A 119 -6.27 -27.08 -29.42
CA GLN A 119 -7.08 -26.81 -30.61
C GLN A 119 -8.56 -26.63 -30.27
N THR A 120 -9.12 -27.45 -29.39
CA THR A 120 -10.54 -27.38 -29.01
C THR A 120 -10.87 -26.17 -28.16
N PHE A 121 -9.89 -25.61 -27.45
CA PHE A 121 -10.02 -24.36 -26.70
C PHE A 121 -10.00 -23.15 -27.64
N TRP A 122 -8.93 -22.98 -28.43
CA TRP A 122 -8.73 -21.78 -29.24
C TRP A 122 -9.64 -21.67 -30.47
N LEU A 123 -10.16 -22.79 -30.99
CA LEU A 123 -11.10 -22.79 -32.13
C LEU A 123 -12.55 -22.46 -31.76
N GLN A 124 -12.84 -22.13 -30.50
CA GLN A 124 -14.17 -21.69 -30.08
C GLN A 124 -14.44 -20.27 -30.57
N ALA A 125 -15.59 -20.03 -31.22
CA ALA A 125 -15.96 -18.73 -31.77
C ALA A 125 -15.97 -17.59 -30.72
N GLU A 126 -16.17 -17.92 -29.44
CA GLU A 126 -16.21 -16.96 -28.35
C GLU A 126 -14.83 -16.48 -27.90
N ILE A 127 -13.75 -17.22 -28.17
CA ILE A 127 -12.42 -16.92 -27.64
C ILE A 127 -11.79 -15.69 -28.30
N PRO A 128 -11.83 -15.50 -29.64
CA PRO A 128 -11.34 -14.29 -30.28
C PRO A 128 -12.09 -13.01 -29.87
N GLU A 129 -13.39 -13.13 -29.52
CA GLU A 129 -14.20 -11.99 -29.07
C GLU A 129 -13.96 -11.65 -27.60
N LYS A 130 -13.81 -12.66 -26.73
CA LYS A 130 -13.62 -12.47 -25.28
C LYS A 130 -12.19 -12.17 -24.87
N TYR A 131 -11.20 -12.67 -25.62
CA TYR A 131 -9.77 -12.54 -25.33
C TYR A 131 -8.99 -12.07 -26.58
N PRO A 132 -9.31 -10.87 -27.10
CA PRO A 132 -8.72 -10.35 -28.33
C PRO A 132 -7.21 -10.08 -28.22
N GLY A 133 -6.68 -9.80 -27.03
CA GLY A 133 -5.25 -9.60 -26.80
C GLY A 133 -4.46 -10.89 -27.03
N LEU A 134 -4.85 -11.96 -26.35
CA LEU A 134 -4.28 -13.29 -26.48
C LEU A 134 -4.44 -13.84 -27.88
N TRP A 135 -5.61 -13.67 -28.49
CA TRP A 135 -5.84 -14.16 -29.85
C TRP A 135 -4.84 -13.55 -30.85
N LYS A 136 -4.57 -12.24 -30.74
CA LYS A 136 -3.60 -11.54 -31.59
C LYS A 136 -2.16 -11.96 -31.31
N SER A 137 -1.82 -12.35 -30.08
CA SER A 137 -0.45 -12.74 -29.70
C SER A 137 -0.08 -14.17 -30.11
N GLN A 138 -1.06 -15.07 -30.32
CA GLN A 138 -0.82 -16.45 -30.74
C GLN A 138 -0.36 -16.58 -32.21
N GLY A 139 -0.36 -15.49 -32.99
CA GLY A 139 -0.03 -15.50 -34.41
C GLY A 139 -1.21 -16.01 -35.24
N ASN A 140 -1.67 -15.17 -36.17
CA ASN A 140 -2.76 -15.51 -37.10
C ASN A 140 -2.45 -16.84 -37.82
N PHE A 141 -3.26 -17.87 -37.58
CA PHE A 141 -3.42 -18.98 -38.51
C PHE A 141 -4.23 -18.54 -39.72
#